data_AF-K2KTS4-F1
#
_entry.id   AF-K2KTS4-F1
#
_cell.length_a   1.000
_cell.length_b   1.000
_cell.length_c   1.000
_cell.angle_alpha   90.00
_cell.angle_beta   90.00
_cell.angle_gamma   90.00
#
_symmetry.space_group_name_H-M   'P 1'
#
loop_
_entity.id
_entity.type
_entity.pdbx_description
1 polymer ?
#
loop_
_entity_poly.entity_id
_entity_poly.type
_entity_poly.pdbx_seq_one_letter_code
_entity_poly.pdbx_strand_id
1 'polypeptide(L)'
;MKPQDIEIVQRVLEAIKEPIKVTEIYDKAKELFEKGEITNMFDCGGETPHQSVSSYIYTALNKGEELPFFKVQEKPTLIALKSTAKEPVLNAEKISVSNAKIAHNKIMHERDLHPFLTYMAINNENLKCYTKTIFHEESVKSIKGMDRWLYPDMVGVRFLHAELSNENLIAFSKKFDTLPVKALN
;
A
#
# COMPACT_ATOMS: atom_id res chain seq x y z
N MET A 1 25.73 5.54 -0.45
CA MET A 1 25.66 6.79 -1.26
C MET A 1 27.08 7.26 -1.55
N LYS A 2 27.39 8.05 -2.60
CA LYS A 2 28.79 8.54 -2.76
C LYS A 2 29.11 9.51 -1.61
N PRO A 3 30.33 9.54 -1.06
CA PRO A 3 30.68 10.46 0.05
C PRO A 3 30.41 11.93 -0.27
N GLN A 4 30.63 12.35 -1.52
CA GLN A 4 30.34 13.70 -2.00
C GLN A 4 28.86 14.06 -1.89
N ASP A 5 27.96 13.14 -2.26
CA ASP A 5 26.53 13.37 -2.18
C ASP A 5 26.06 13.52 -0.73
N ILE A 6 26.69 12.80 0.21
CA ILE A 6 26.40 12.90 1.65
C ILE A 6 26.77 14.29 2.18
N GLU A 7 27.92 14.82 1.77
CA GLU A 7 28.37 16.17 2.15
C GLU A 7 27.39 17.24 1.64
N ILE A 8 26.90 17.11 0.40
CA ILE A 8 25.92 18.04 -0.16
C ILE A 8 24.62 18.02 0.65
N VAL A 9 24.08 16.84 0.97
CA VAL A 9 22.86 16.74 1.79
C VAL A 9 23.08 17.32 3.18
N GLN A 10 24.25 17.09 3.79
CA GLN A 10 24.61 17.68 5.08
C GLN A 10 24.59 19.21 5.03
N ARG A 11 25.23 19.83 4.02
CA ARG A 11 25.25 21.29 3.83
C ARG A 11 23.83 21.87 3.68
N VAL A 12 22.98 21.19 2.90
CA VAL A 12 21.58 21.60 2.71
C VAL A 12 20.83 21.60 4.04
N LEU A 13 21.01 20.57 4.87
CA LEU A 13 20.37 20.48 6.18
C LEU A 13 20.95 21.48 7.19
N GLU A 14 22.24 21.80 7.12
CA GLU A 14 22.87 22.84 7.94
C GLU A 14 22.35 24.25 7.61
N ALA A 15 22.09 24.53 6.33
CA ALA A 15 21.53 25.81 5.89
C ALA A 15 20.07 26.00 6.34
N ILE A 16 19.26 24.94 6.25
CA ILE A 16 17.81 25.02 6.52
C ILE A 16 17.51 24.89 8.01
N LYS A 17 18.29 24.11 8.77
CA LYS A 17 18.11 23.82 10.22
C LYS A 17 16.73 23.24 10.61
N GLU A 18 15.88 22.93 9.64
CA GLU A 18 14.55 22.33 9.81
C GLU A 18 14.45 20.98 9.07
N PRO A 19 13.55 20.07 9.49
CA PRO A 19 13.30 18.83 8.78
C PRO A 19 12.70 19.08 7.38
N ILE A 20 13.36 18.55 6.35
CA ILE A 20 12.92 18.72 4.95
C ILE A 20 12.47 17.40 4.32
N LYS A 21 11.55 17.47 3.37
CA LYS A 21 11.16 16.31 2.55
C LYS A 21 12.30 15.90 1.65
N VAL A 22 12.50 14.59 1.53
CA VAL A 22 13.56 14.03 0.67
C VAL A 22 13.46 14.50 -0.78
N THR A 23 12.23 14.66 -1.29
CA THR A 23 11.97 15.12 -2.67
C THR A 23 12.41 16.56 -2.94
N GLU A 24 12.44 17.41 -1.92
CA GLU A 24 12.72 18.85 -2.04
C GLU A 24 14.23 19.16 -1.87
N ILE A 25 15.04 18.17 -1.48
CA ILE A 25 16.48 18.33 -1.22
C ILE A 25 17.24 18.76 -2.47
N TYR A 26 16.90 18.19 -3.62
CA TYR A 26 17.59 18.52 -4.87
C TYR A 26 17.36 19.98 -5.26
N ASP A 27 16.12 20.45 -5.15
CA ASP A 27 15.76 21.82 -5.49
C ASP A 27 16.45 22.81 -4.54
N LYS A 28 16.51 22.48 -3.25
CA LYS A 28 17.25 23.28 -2.27
C LYS A 28 18.76 23.25 -2.47
N ALA A 29 19.34 22.12 -2.83
CA ALA A 29 20.75 22.05 -3.19
C ALA A 29 21.05 22.94 -4.41
N LYS A 30 20.15 22.98 -5.39
CA LYS A 30 20.26 23.85 -6.57
C LYS A 30 20.20 25.34 -6.19
N GLU A 31 19.23 25.74 -5.35
CA GLU A 31 19.13 27.12 -4.84
C GLU A 31 20.41 27.56 -4.10
N LEU A 32 20.99 26.68 -3.29
CA LEU A 32 22.21 26.96 -2.52
C LEU A 32 23.46 26.97 -3.40
N PHE A 33 23.50 26.15 -4.44
CA PHE A 33 24.55 26.17 -5.45
C PHE A 33 24.54 27.50 -6.24
N GLU A 34 23.37 27.97 -6.65
CA GLU A 34 23.22 29.27 -7.32
C GLU A 34 23.63 30.46 -6.42
N LYS A 35 23.43 30.34 -5.10
CA LYS A 35 23.91 31.31 -4.10
C LYS A 35 25.41 31.21 -3.78
N GLY A 36 26.09 30.17 -4.26
CA GLY A 36 27.52 29.95 -4.03
C GLY A 36 27.87 29.38 -2.64
N GLU A 37 26.89 28.87 -1.89
CA GLU A 37 27.10 28.28 -0.55
C GLU A 37 27.61 26.83 -0.63
N ILE A 38 27.38 26.16 -1.76
CA ILE A 38 27.82 24.78 -2.04
C ILE A 38 28.74 24.79 -3.25
N THR A 39 29.91 24.15 -3.14
CA THR A 39 30.94 24.12 -4.19
C THR A 39 30.69 23.08 -5.27
N ASN A 40 30.03 21.96 -4.93
CA ASN A 40 29.78 20.84 -5.83
C ASN A 40 28.29 20.48 -5.86
N MET A 41 27.76 20.20 -7.06
CA MET A 41 26.40 19.73 -7.25
C MET A 41 26.38 18.20 -7.42
N PHE A 42 25.21 17.58 -7.26
CA PHE A 42 25.03 16.14 -7.47
C PHE A 42 25.40 15.73 -8.90
N ASP A 43 26.27 14.73 -9.03
CA ASP A 43 26.66 14.14 -10.31
C ASP A 43 25.65 13.06 -10.73
N CYS A 44 24.50 13.50 -11.24
CA CYS A 44 23.43 12.64 -11.74
C CYS A 44 23.32 12.78 -13.26
N GLY A 45 23.89 11.83 -14.01
CA GLY A 45 23.86 11.84 -15.48
C GLY A 45 22.53 11.44 -16.14
N GLY A 46 21.41 11.48 -15.42
CA GLY A 46 20.08 11.09 -15.92
C GLY A 46 19.16 12.28 -16.20
N GLU A 47 18.08 12.07 -16.96
CA GLU A 47 17.08 13.12 -17.28
C GLU A 47 16.30 13.61 -16.06
N THR A 48 16.26 12.82 -14.98
CA THR A 48 15.61 13.18 -13.70
C THR A 48 16.57 13.14 -12.51
N PRO A 49 17.44 14.17 -12.36
CA PRO A 49 18.40 14.24 -11.26
C PRO A 49 17.73 14.22 -9.87
N HIS A 50 16.60 14.92 -9.69
CA HIS A 50 15.87 15.00 -8.42
C HIS A 50 15.35 13.62 -7.93
N GLN A 51 14.88 12.76 -8.84
CA GLN A 51 14.46 11.40 -8.52
C GLN A 51 15.64 10.52 -8.16
N SER A 52 16.75 10.67 -8.88
CA SER A 52 17.98 9.92 -8.63
C SER A 52 18.54 10.22 -7.24
N VAL A 53 18.63 11.50 -6.88
CA VAL A 53 19.07 11.93 -5.54
C VAL A 53 18.14 11.41 -4.45
N SER A 54 16.82 11.53 -4.64
CA SER A 54 15.85 10.99 -3.69
C SER A 54 16.05 9.49 -3.47
N SER A 55 16.23 8.72 -4.55
CA SER A 55 16.47 7.28 -4.50
C SER A 55 17.76 6.92 -3.74
N TYR A 56 18.84 7.67 -3.95
CA TYR A 56 20.09 7.48 -3.22
C TYR A 56 19.93 7.73 -1.73
N ILE A 57 19.19 8.77 -1.34
CA ILE A 57 18.90 9.10 0.06
C ILE A 57 18.05 8.00 0.70
N TYR A 58 16.98 7.54 0.05
CA TYR A 58 16.16 6.43 0.57
C TYR A 58 16.97 5.14 0.74
N THR A 59 17.82 4.83 -0.24
CA THR A 59 18.68 3.64 -0.19
C THR A 59 19.69 3.73 0.96
N ALA A 60 20.29 4.90 1.17
CA ALA A 60 21.26 5.12 2.25
C ALA A 60 20.60 5.01 3.63
N LEU A 61 19.41 5.59 3.81
CA LEU A 61 18.64 5.50 5.05
C LEU A 61 18.24 4.05 5.39
N ASN A 62 17.92 3.24 4.38
CA ASN A 62 17.52 1.84 4.58
C ASN A 62 18.69 0.89 4.80
N LYS A 63 19.88 1.18 4.24
CA LYS A 63 21.09 0.35 4.40
C LYS A 63 21.74 0.47 5.77
N GLY A 64 21.34 1.45 6.60
CA GLY A 64 21.92 1.65 7.93
C GLY A 64 23.37 2.12 7.90
N GLU A 65 23.80 2.77 6.81
CA GLU A 65 25.10 3.45 6.74
C GLU A 65 25.17 4.53 7.85
N GLU A 66 26.34 4.77 8.45
CA GLU A 66 26.52 5.86 9.42
C GLU A 66 26.38 7.23 8.72
N LEU A 67 25.15 7.71 8.62
CA LEU A 67 24.83 8.99 7.99
C LEU A 67 24.79 10.13 9.02
N PRO A 68 25.17 11.37 8.66
CA PRO A 68 25.09 12.54 9.52
C PRO A 68 23.65 13.07 9.71
N PHE A 69 22.69 12.51 8.99
CA PHE A 69 21.26 12.83 9.07
C PHE A 69 20.41 11.59 9.36
N PHE A 70 19.20 11.79 9.86
CA PHE A 70 18.28 10.71 10.21
C PHE A 70 16.84 11.01 9.76
N LYS A 71 16.03 9.96 9.73
CA LYS A 71 14.61 10.02 9.36
C LYS A 71 13.78 10.46 10.57
N VAL A 72 13.03 11.56 10.43
CA VAL A 72 12.15 12.12 11.47
C VAL A 72 10.72 11.60 11.32
N GLN A 73 10.22 11.52 10.08
CA GLN A 73 8.85 11.10 9.75
C GLN A 73 8.86 10.15 8.56
N GLU A 74 7.90 9.23 8.48
CA GLU A 74 7.80 8.28 7.35
C GLU A 74 6.93 8.78 6.19
N LYS A 75 5.82 9.47 6.47
CA LYS A 75 4.82 9.87 5.48
C LYS A 75 4.34 11.31 5.73
N PRO A 76 4.81 12.31 4.96
CA PRO A 76 5.93 12.23 4.01
C PRO A 76 7.27 11.95 4.71
N THR A 77 8.27 11.44 3.98
CA THR A 77 9.59 11.17 4.59
C THR A 77 10.36 12.47 4.80
N LEU A 78 10.52 12.85 6.08
CA LEU A 78 11.30 14.01 6.50
C LEU A 78 12.65 13.59 7.06
N ILE A 79 13.71 14.33 6.71
CA ILE A 79 15.06 14.11 7.24
C ILE A 79 15.60 15.35 7.93
N ALA A 80 16.42 15.15 8.95
CA ALA A 80 17.08 16.22 9.70
C ALA A 80 18.52 15.85 10.09
N LEU A 81 19.35 16.86 10.34
CA LEU A 81 20.73 16.67 10.80
C LEU A 81 20.77 16.15 12.23
N LYS A 82 21.64 15.18 12.53
CA LYS A 82 21.81 14.64 13.89
C LYS A 82 22.27 15.71 14.89
N SER A 83 23.12 16.64 14.45
CA SER A 83 23.71 17.68 15.32
C SER A 83 22.72 18.75 15.78
N THR A 84 21.59 18.93 15.08
CA THR A 84 20.57 19.93 15.40
C THR A 84 19.55 19.40 16.42
N ALA A 85 19.61 18.10 16.76
CA ALA A 85 18.78 17.51 17.78
C ALA A 85 19.20 17.99 19.18
N LYS A 86 18.71 19.16 19.60
CA LYS A 86 18.19 19.24 20.96
C LYS A 86 17.09 18.20 21.03
N GLU A 87 17.37 17.12 21.75
CA GLU A 87 16.53 15.94 21.94
C GLU A 87 15.04 16.18 21.64
N PRO A 88 14.48 15.62 20.56
CA PRO A 88 13.08 15.29 20.60
C PRO A 88 13.02 13.99 21.40
N VAL A 89 12.70 14.14 22.69
CA VAL A 89 12.17 13.06 23.51
C VAL A 89 11.20 12.28 22.64
N LEU A 90 11.44 10.97 22.58
CA LEU A 90 10.57 9.94 22.03
C LEU A 90 9.24 9.95 22.80
N ASN A 91 8.44 11.00 22.64
CA ASN A 91 7.06 11.00 23.09
C ASN A 91 6.25 10.29 22.02
N ALA A 92 6.25 8.97 22.17
CA ALA A 92 5.24 8.07 21.66
C ALA A 92 3.88 8.42 22.28
N GLU A 93 3.39 9.64 22.07
CA GLU A 93 1.96 9.93 22.24
C GLU A 93 1.25 9.38 21.01
N LYS A 94 0.81 8.12 21.18
CA LYS A 94 -0.33 7.55 20.46
C LYS A 94 -1.51 8.49 20.67
N ILE A 95 -1.61 9.55 19.89
CA ILE A 95 -2.89 10.22 19.67
C ILE A 95 -3.67 9.26 18.77
N SER A 96 -4.45 8.42 19.45
CA SER A 96 -5.45 7.54 18.90
C SER A 96 -6.54 8.37 18.22
N VAL A 97 -6.23 8.91 17.04
CA VAL A 97 -7.27 9.06 16.03
C VAL A 97 -7.46 7.66 15.48
N SER A 98 -8.67 7.15 15.61
CA SER A 98 -9.13 5.88 15.07
C SER A 98 -9.13 5.92 13.53
N ASN A 99 -7.97 6.11 12.92
CA ASN A 99 -7.69 5.50 11.65
C ASN A 99 -7.63 4.02 11.99
N ALA A 100 -8.71 3.29 11.68
CA ALA A 100 -8.65 1.85 11.54
C ALA A 100 -7.34 1.56 10.84
N LYS A 101 -6.39 0.99 11.59
CA LYS A 101 -5.19 0.42 11.00
C LYS A 101 -5.77 -0.58 10.03
N ILE A 102 -5.80 -0.24 8.76
CA ILE A 102 -5.76 -1.26 7.73
C ILE A 102 -4.38 -1.84 7.99
N ALA A 103 -4.33 -2.80 8.91
CA ALA A 103 -3.25 -3.75 8.95
C ALA A 103 -3.22 -4.20 7.51
N HIS A 104 -2.17 -3.81 6.79
CA HIS A 104 -1.79 -4.52 5.61
C HIS A 104 -1.44 -5.91 6.13
N ASN A 105 -2.48 -6.72 6.39
CA ASN A 105 -2.35 -8.16 6.50
C ASN A 105 -1.60 -8.47 5.23
N LYS A 106 -0.34 -8.88 5.40
CA LYS A 106 0.51 -9.25 4.29
C LYS A 106 -0.28 -10.31 3.55
N ILE A 107 -0.87 -9.94 2.40
CA ILE A 107 -1.65 -10.85 1.56
C ILE A 107 -0.63 -11.90 1.14
N MET A 108 -0.66 -13.04 1.82
CA MET A 108 0.29 -14.12 1.60
C MET A 108 -0.28 -15.07 0.56
N HIS A 109 -1.61 -15.19 0.53
CA HIS A 109 -2.35 -15.98 -0.43
C HIS A 109 -3.46 -15.15 -1.06
N GLU A 110 -3.78 -15.45 -2.31
CA GLU A 110 -4.89 -14.81 -3.03
C GLU A 110 -6.22 -14.97 -2.28
N ARG A 111 -6.41 -16.09 -1.56
CA ARG A 111 -7.54 -16.33 -0.66
C ARG A 111 -7.73 -15.29 0.46
N ASP A 112 -6.67 -14.60 0.87
CA ASP A 112 -6.77 -13.56 1.90
C ASP A 112 -7.61 -12.36 1.40
N LEU A 113 -7.79 -12.23 0.07
CA LEU A 113 -8.63 -11.23 -0.57
C LEU A 113 -10.11 -11.64 -0.65
N HIS A 114 -10.41 -12.93 -0.49
CA HIS A 114 -11.78 -13.43 -0.65
C HIS A 114 -12.79 -12.77 0.30
N PRO A 115 -12.51 -12.55 1.60
CA PRO A 115 -13.44 -11.86 2.48
C PRO A 115 -13.75 -10.43 2.04
N PHE A 116 -12.74 -9.73 1.51
CA PHE A 116 -12.92 -8.38 0.97
C PHE A 116 -13.78 -8.42 -0.31
N LEU A 117 -13.51 -9.36 -1.20
CA LEU A 117 -14.31 -9.57 -2.42
C LEU A 117 -15.76 -9.94 -2.07
N THR A 118 -15.98 -10.81 -1.09
CA THR A 118 -17.31 -11.15 -0.56
C THR A 118 -18.04 -9.92 -0.06
N TYR A 119 -17.36 -9.06 0.72
CA TYR A 119 -17.95 -7.82 1.21
C TYR A 119 -18.38 -6.90 0.06
N MET A 120 -17.54 -6.73 -0.96
CA MET A 120 -17.90 -5.92 -2.13
C MET A 120 -19.06 -6.52 -2.93
N ALA A 121 -19.05 -7.84 -3.11
CA ALA A 121 -20.04 -8.58 -3.89
C ALA A 121 -21.45 -8.55 -3.26
N ILE A 122 -21.54 -8.65 -1.93
CA ILE A 122 -22.79 -8.58 -1.18
C ILE A 122 -23.34 -7.15 -1.16
N ASN A 123 -22.49 -6.15 -0.93
CA ASN A 123 -22.92 -4.76 -0.74
C ASN A 123 -23.12 -3.99 -2.06
N ASN A 124 -22.73 -4.56 -3.20
CA ASN A 124 -22.98 -3.95 -4.50
C ASN A 124 -24.42 -4.26 -4.95
N GLU A 125 -25.21 -3.22 -5.19
CA GLU A 125 -26.63 -3.36 -5.59
C GLU A 125 -26.84 -4.19 -6.87
N ASN A 126 -25.87 -4.17 -7.78
CA ASN A 126 -25.94 -4.91 -9.03
C ASN A 126 -25.61 -6.40 -8.85
N LEU A 127 -24.77 -6.75 -7.88
CA LEU A 127 -24.39 -8.15 -7.63
C LEU A 127 -25.27 -8.80 -6.56
N LYS A 128 -25.35 -8.21 -5.35
CA LYS A 128 -26.04 -8.77 -4.17
C LYS A 128 -25.83 -10.28 -4.01
N CYS A 129 -24.61 -10.75 -4.23
CA CYS A 129 -24.34 -12.18 -4.31
C CYS A 129 -23.60 -12.69 -3.08
N TYR A 130 -24.06 -13.82 -2.56
CA TYR A 130 -23.40 -14.57 -1.51
C TYR A 130 -22.29 -15.38 -2.15
N THR A 131 -21.07 -15.24 -1.65
CA THR A 131 -19.92 -15.92 -2.21
C THR A 131 -19.35 -16.95 -1.25
N LYS A 132 -18.78 -18.02 -1.81
CA LYS A 132 -18.09 -19.05 -1.05
C LYS A 132 -16.82 -19.47 -1.77
N THR A 133 -15.72 -19.53 -1.04
CA THR A 133 -14.44 -20.03 -1.53
C THR A 133 -14.48 -21.54 -1.68
N ILE A 134 -13.92 -22.03 -2.78
CA ILE A 134 -13.73 -23.44 -3.06
C ILE A 134 -12.30 -23.82 -2.69
N PHE A 135 -12.15 -24.89 -1.91
CA PHE A 135 -10.85 -25.43 -1.51
C PHE A 135 -10.55 -26.69 -2.33
N HIS A 136 -9.94 -26.51 -3.50
CA HIS A 136 -9.58 -27.61 -4.42
C HIS A 136 -8.46 -28.51 -3.87
N GLU A 137 -7.70 -28.00 -2.90
CA GLU A 137 -6.66 -28.74 -2.18
C GLU A 137 -7.21 -29.93 -1.38
N GLU A 138 -8.49 -29.88 -1.00
CA GLU A 138 -9.18 -30.92 -0.24
C GLU A 138 -9.82 -31.99 -1.14
N SER A 139 -9.69 -31.86 -2.47
CA SER A 139 -10.27 -32.82 -3.43
C SER A 139 -9.56 -34.18 -3.36
N VAL A 140 -10.31 -35.22 -3.04
CA VAL A 140 -9.84 -36.62 -2.96
C VAL A 140 -9.79 -37.29 -4.34
N LYS A 141 -10.45 -36.70 -5.35
CA LYS A 141 -10.82 -37.40 -6.60
C LYS A 141 -9.90 -37.13 -7.80
N SER A 142 -8.99 -36.17 -7.75
CA SER A 142 -8.15 -35.83 -8.91
C SER A 142 -6.66 -36.05 -8.68
N ILE A 143 -5.95 -36.29 -9.78
CA ILE A 143 -4.49 -36.18 -9.84
C ILE A 143 -4.15 -34.73 -9.49
N LYS A 144 -3.43 -34.54 -8.37
CA LYS A 144 -3.05 -33.24 -7.80
C LYS A 144 -2.63 -32.26 -8.90
N GLY A 145 -3.48 -31.28 -9.19
CA GLY A 145 -3.18 -30.17 -10.09
C GLY A 145 -4.10 -29.99 -11.29
N MET A 146 -4.85 -31.01 -11.74
CA MET A 146 -5.84 -30.83 -12.81
C MET A 146 -7.04 -29.99 -12.36
N ASP A 147 -7.52 -30.19 -11.13
CA ASP A 147 -8.69 -29.47 -10.61
C ASP A 147 -8.49 -27.95 -10.51
N ARG A 148 -7.24 -27.50 -10.36
CA ARG A 148 -6.90 -26.05 -10.33
C ARG A 148 -7.18 -25.34 -11.65
N TRP A 149 -7.28 -26.07 -12.77
CA TRP A 149 -7.59 -25.50 -14.08
C TRP A 149 -9.05 -25.68 -14.49
N LEU A 150 -9.76 -26.58 -13.82
CA LEU A 150 -11.12 -26.98 -14.19
C LEU A 150 -12.20 -26.26 -13.38
N TYR A 151 -11.88 -25.81 -12.17
CA TYR A 151 -12.86 -25.25 -11.25
C TYR A 151 -12.45 -23.84 -10.77
N PRO A 152 -13.43 -22.94 -10.55
CA PRO A 152 -13.16 -21.60 -10.05
C PRO A 152 -12.73 -21.62 -8.57
N ASP A 153 -12.03 -20.57 -8.13
CA ASP A 153 -11.57 -20.38 -6.74
C ASP A 153 -12.69 -19.90 -5.79
N MET A 154 -13.70 -19.23 -6.33
CA MET A 154 -14.90 -18.80 -5.62
C MET A 154 -16.14 -19.00 -6.47
N VAL A 155 -17.29 -19.23 -5.83
CA VAL A 155 -18.60 -19.24 -6.48
C VAL A 155 -19.53 -18.24 -5.82
N GLY A 156 -20.35 -17.56 -6.62
CA GLY A 156 -21.34 -16.59 -6.19
C GLY A 156 -22.77 -17.04 -6.50
N VAL A 157 -23.67 -16.90 -5.52
CA VAL A 157 -25.09 -17.19 -5.65
C VAL A 157 -25.92 -15.96 -5.30
N ARG A 158 -26.84 -15.57 -6.18
CA ARG A 158 -27.85 -14.54 -5.91
C ARG A 158 -29.24 -15.18 -5.86
N PHE A 159 -29.96 -14.90 -4.78
CA PHE A 159 -31.33 -15.38 -4.57
C PHE A 159 -32.33 -14.32 -5.03
N LEU A 160 -32.64 -14.32 -6.32
CA LEU A 160 -33.56 -13.33 -6.93
C LEU A 160 -34.97 -13.38 -6.32
N HIS A 161 -35.41 -14.56 -5.87
CA HIS A 161 -36.70 -14.74 -5.21
C HIS A 161 -36.86 -13.91 -3.92
N ALA A 162 -35.76 -13.69 -3.17
CA ALA A 162 -35.79 -12.89 -1.94
C ALA A 162 -35.87 -11.37 -2.21
N GLU A 163 -35.48 -10.94 -3.42
CA GLU A 163 -35.52 -9.54 -3.84
C GLU A 163 -36.82 -9.16 -4.56
N LEU A 164 -37.67 -10.16 -4.84
CA LEU A 164 -38.83 -9.99 -5.68
C LEU A 164 -39.99 -9.43 -4.87
N SER A 165 -40.39 -8.18 -5.11
CA SER A 165 -41.50 -7.54 -4.40
C SER A 165 -42.89 -8.10 -4.76
N ASN A 166 -42.97 -9.04 -5.71
CA ASN A 166 -44.22 -9.55 -6.25
C ASN A 166 -44.60 -10.89 -5.58
N GLU A 167 -45.63 -10.84 -4.73
CA GLU A 167 -46.13 -12.00 -3.99
C GLU A 167 -46.54 -13.18 -4.88
N ASN A 168 -47.09 -12.92 -6.07
CA ASN A 168 -47.51 -13.98 -7.00
C ASN A 168 -46.31 -14.75 -7.55
N LEU A 169 -45.21 -14.06 -7.85
CA LEU A 169 -43.99 -14.70 -8.33
C LEU A 169 -43.27 -15.44 -7.18
N ILE A 170 -43.37 -14.92 -5.95
CA ILE A 170 -42.90 -15.64 -4.77
C ILE A 170 -43.70 -16.95 -4.60
N ALA A 171 -45.02 -16.88 -4.60
CA ALA A 171 -45.88 -18.05 -4.47
C ALA A 171 -45.66 -19.06 -5.61
N PHE A 172 -45.41 -18.59 -6.83
CA PHE A 172 -45.08 -19.42 -7.98
C PHE A 172 -43.73 -20.15 -7.79
N SER A 173 -42.69 -19.43 -7.36
CA SER A 173 -41.37 -20.01 -7.12
C SER A 173 -41.37 -21.10 -6.05
N LYS A 174 -42.23 -20.99 -5.02
CA LYS A 174 -42.36 -21.99 -3.95
C LYS A 174 -42.96 -23.32 -4.43
N LYS A 175 -43.57 -23.35 -5.62
CA LYS A 175 -44.12 -24.59 -6.22
C LYS A 175 -43.04 -25.47 -6.84
N PHE A 176 -41.82 -24.96 -6.99
CA PHE A 176 -40.68 -25.73 -7.51
C PHE A 176 -39.84 -26.22 -6.33
N ASP A 177 -39.47 -27.50 -6.34
CA ASP A 177 -38.56 -28.08 -5.34
C ASP A 177 -37.15 -27.45 -5.41
N THR A 178 -36.82 -26.82 -6.55
CA THR A 178 -35.59 -26.08 -6.75
C THR A 178 -35.86 -24.57 -6.79
N LEU A 179 -35.28 -23.84 -5.84
CA LEU A 179 -35.34 -22.38 -5.83
C LEU A 179 -34.61 -21.81 -7.06
N PRO A 180 -35.14 -20.75 -7.69
CA PRO A 180 -34.48 -20.10 -8.82
C PRO A 180 -33.21 -19.42 -8.34
N VAL A 181 -32.08 -20.11 -8.53
CA VAL A 181 -30.74 -19.64 -8.20
C VAL A 181 -30.04 -19.24 -9.50
N LYS A 182 -29.48 -18.03 -9.52
CA LYS A 182 -28.56 -17.61 -10.59
C LYS A 182 -27.13 -17.78 -10.10
N ALA A 183 -26.39 -18.68 -10.74
CA ALA A 183 -24.94 -18.73 -10.61
C ALA A 183 -24.33 -17.56 -11.40
N LEU A 184 -23.41 -16.84 -10.77
CA LEU A 184 -22.59 -15.84 -11.43
C LEU A 184 -21.19 -16.44 -11.53
N ASN A 185 -20.74 -16.65 -12.77
CA ASN A 185 -19.39 -17.11 -13.10
C ASN A 185 -18.54 -15.92 -13.57
#